data_AF-I4BA34-F1
#
_entry.id   AF-I4BA34-F1
#
_cell.length_a   1.000
_cell.length_b   1.000
_cell.length_c   1.000
_cell.angle_alpha   90.00
_cell.angle_beta   90.00
_cell.angle_gamma   90.00
#
_symmetry.space_group_name_H-M   'P 1'
#
loop_
_entity.id
_entity.type
_entity.pdbx_description
1 polymer ?
#
loop_
_entity_poly.entity_id
_entity_poly.type
_entity_poly.pdbx_seq_one_letter_code
_entity_poly.pdbx_strand_id
1 'polypeptide(L)'
;MPETARNQIIQVLTEWTEAKLTENDVWRWASARCLPGEDSYEGWLAGDRISHEVMLHLNSLDMYLVVRDDIPIYLQFLKRDDSDFESAYRDWQESLREANTQERRRQLKKNPIYAPFC
;
A
#
# COMPACT_ATOMS: atom_id res chain seq x y z
N MET A 1 -6.07 12.59 -16.71
CA MET A 1 -6.85 12.44 -15.47
C MET A 1 -6.39 11.17 -14.76
N PRO A 2 -5.45 11.28 -13.79
CA PRO A 2 -5.00 10.16 -12.93
C PRO A 2 -5.92 9.88 -11.72
N GLU A 3 -6.99 10.66 -11.53
CA GLU A 3 -7.91 10.55 -10.38
C GLU A 3 -8.57 9.17 -10.24
N THR A 4 -8.71 8.38 -11.31
CA THR A 4 -9.40 7.08 -11.26
C THR A 4 -8.61 5.99 -10.54
N ALA A 5 -7.28 5.92 -10.72
CA ALA A 5 -6.46 4.89 -10.09
C ALA A 5 -6.25 5.17 -8.59
N ARG A 6 -5.90 6.41 -8.25
CA ARG A 6 -5.76 6.87 -6.87
C ARG A 6 -7.05 6.65 -6.06
N ASN A 7 -8.21 6.96 -6.63
CA ASN A 7 -9.50 6.74 -5.97
C ASN A 7 -9.80 5.26 -5.74
N GLN A 8 -9.44 4.37 -6.66
CA GLN A 8 -9.60 2.93 -6.46
C GLN A 8 -8.71 2.42 -5.32
N ILE A 9 -7.47 2.90 -5.22
CA ILE A 9 -6.58 2.57 -4.10
C ILE A 9 -7.22 3.03 -2.79
N ILE A 10 -7.66 4.30 -2.72
CA ILE A 10 -8.33 4.85 -1.53
C ILE A 10 -9.55 4.03 -1.14
N GLN A 11 -10.36 3.58 -2.12
CA GLN A 11 -11.52 2.75 -1.85
C GLN A 11 -11.13 1.41 -1.22
N VAL A 12 -10.15 0.70 -1.79
CA VAL A 12 -9.68 -0.59 -1.26
C VAL A 12 -9.13 -0.45 0.16
N LEU A 13 -8.34 0.60 0.41
CA LEU A 13 -7.81 0.88 1.75
C LEU A 13 -8.94 1.18 2.76
N THR A 14 -9.97 1.90 2.31
CA THR A 14 -11.15 2.22 3.13
C THR A 14 -11.96 0.96 3.45
N GLU A 15 -12.24 0.13 2.44
CA GLU A 15 -12.95 -1.15 2.63
C GLU A 15 -12.17 -2.12 3.52
N TRP A 16 -10.83 -2.13 3.43
CA TRP A 16 -9.99 -2.91 4.34
C TRP A 16 -10.07 -2.38 5.77
N THR A 17 -10.10 -1.06 5.97
CA THR A 17 -10.30 -0.43 7.29
C THR A 17 -11.64 -0.82 7.91
N GLU A 18 -12.70 -0.86 7.10
CA GLU A 18 -14.04 -1.27 7.50
C GLU A 18 -14.23 -2.79 7.67
N ALA A 19 -13.15 -3.57 7.58
CA ALA A 19 -13.15 -5.02 7.66
C ALA A 19 -14.02 -5.73 6.59
N LYS A 20 -14.29 -5.05 5.46
CA LYS A 20 -14.97 -5.63 4.29
C LYS A 20 -14.02 -6.48 3.45
N LEU A 21 -12.73 -6.15 3.47
CA LEU A 21 -11.66 -6.88 2.82
C LEU A 21 -10.71 -7.48 3.86
N THR A 22 -10.19 -8.66 3.57
CA THR A 22 -9.06 -9.25 4.29
C THR A 22 -7.72 -8.81 3.67
N GLU A 23 -6.63 -9.01 4.40
CA GLU A 23 -5.26 -8.80 3.90
C GLU A 23 -5.04 -9.53 2.56
N ASN A 24 -5.55 -10.75 2.45
CA ASN A 24 -5.42 -11.57 1.25
C ASN A 24 -6.22 -10.99 0.07
N ASP A 25 -7.40 -10.41 0.33
CA ASP A 25 -8.19 -9.78 -0.74
C ASP A 25 -7.47 -8.54 -1.29
N VAL A 26 -6.87 -7.74 -0.39
CA VAL A 26 -6.07 -6.57 -0.77
C VAL A 26 -4.82 -6.98 -1.54
N TRP A 27 -4.09 -7.98 -1.07
CA TRP A 27 -2.93 -8.53 -1.77
C TRP A 27 -3.29 -8.98 -3.19
N ARG A 28 -4.32 -9.82 -3.32
CA ARG A 28 -4.78 -10.32 -4.62
C ARG A 28 -5.22 -9.20 -5.56
N TRP A 29 -5.92 -8.20 -5.02
CA TRP A 29 -6.35 -7.04 -5.79
C TRP A 29 -5.16 -6.24 -6.33
N ALA A 30 -4.11 -6.04 -5.52
CA ALA A 30 -2.89 -5.34 -5.91
C ALA A 30 -2.07 -6.16 -6.92
N SER A 31 -1.84 -7.45 -6.63
CA SER A 31 -1.06 -8.33 -7.51
C SER A 31 -1.68 -8.55 -8.87
N ALA A 32 -3.01 -8.60 -8.98
CA ALA A 32 -3.69 -8.69 -10.27
C ALA A 32 -3.40 -7.50 -11.20
N ARG A 33 -3.05 -6.33 -10.64
CA ARG A 33 -2.73 -5.10 -11.40
C ARG A 33 -1.25 -4.94 -11.69
N CYS A 34 -0.38 -5.66 -10.98
CA CYS A 34 1.07 -5.68 -11.21
C CYS A 34 1.52 -6.69 -12.30
N LEU A 35 0.59 -7.31 -13.04
CA LEU A 35 0.92 -8.20 -14.15
C LEU A 35 1.37 -7.38 -15.39
N PRO A 36 2.39 -7.85 -16.13
CA PRO A 36 2.85 -7.18 -17.36
C PRO A 36 1.79 -7.24 -18.48
N GLY A 37 1.58 -6.12 -19.19
CA GLY A 37 0.58 -5.95 -20.27
C GLY A 37 0.23 -4.48 -20.55
N GLU A 38 -0.59 -4.20 -21.58
CA GLU A 38 -1.06 -2.83 -21.89
C GLU A 38 -1.91 -2.22 -20.76
N ASP A 39 -2.61 -3.06 -19.98
CA ASP A 39 -3.33 -2.69 -18.75
C ASP A 39 -2.46 -2.79 -17.49
N SER A 40 -1.13 -2.85 -17.66
CA SER A 40 -0.22 -2.99 -16.51
C SER A 40 -0.22 -1.76 -15.61
N TYR A 41 0.17 -2.03 -14.38
CA TYR A 41 0.56 -1.08 -13.36
C TYR A 41 1.27 0.20 -13.85
N GLU A 42 2.27 0.09 -14.73
CA GLU A 42 3.02 1.24 -15.23
C GLU A 42 2.16 2.19 -16.09
N GLY A 43 1.22 1.62 -16.85
CA GLY A 43 0.23 2.40 -17.62
C GLY A 43 -0.88 2.94 -16.74
N TRP A 44 -1.37 2.15 -15.78
CA TRP A 44 -2.47 2.52 -14.88
C TRP A 44 -2.13 3.68 -13.94
N LEU A 45 -0.86 3.79 -13.53
CA LEU A 45 -0.36 4.81 -12.60
C LEU A 45 0.58 5.82 -13.27
N ALA A 46 0.59 5.88 -14.59
CA ALA A 46 1.47 6.76 -15.34
C ALA A 46 1.37 8.22 -14.85
N GLY A 47 2.46 8.73 -14.29
CA GLY A 47 2.56 10.11 -13.78
C GLY A 47 2.02 10.34 -12.36
N ASP A 48 1.60 9.30 -11.63
CA ASP A 48 1.21 9.38 -10.21
C ASP A 48 2.16 8.52 -9.36
N ARG A 49 3.29 9.12 -8.95
CA ARG A 49 4.34 8.42 -8.20
C ARG A 49 3.88 8.06 -6.79
N ILE A 50 3.00 8.85 -6.21
CA ILE A 50 2.43 8.56 -4.88
C ILE A 50 1.60 7.27 -4.93
N SER A 51 0.66 7.18 -5.86
CA SER A 51 -0.16 5.97 -6.03
C SER A 51 0.69 4.76 -6.42
N HIS A 52 1.72 4.98 -7.23
CA HIS A 52 2.71 3.98 -7.58
C HIS A 52 3.34 3.34 -6.33
N GLU A 53 3.96 4.13 -5.45
CA GLU A 53 4.61 3.61 -4.24
C GLU A 53 3.65 2.88 -3.31
N VAL A 54 2.43 3.39 -3.12
CA VAL A 54 1.42 2.70 -2.30
C VAL A 54 1.10 1.33 -2.89
N MET A 55 0.92 1.23 -4.19
CA MET A 55 0.62 -0.04 -4.84
C MET A 55 1.77 -1.05 -4.77
N LEU A 56 3.04 -0.60 -4.80
CA LEU A 56 4.19 -1.49 -4.55
C LEU A 56 4.10 -2.10 -3.16
N HIS A 57 3.75 -1.29 -2.16
CA HIS A 57 3.58 -1.74 -0.79
C HIS A 57 2.44 -2.76 -0.66
N LEU A 58 1.30 -2.53 -1.32
CA LEU A 58 0.17 -3.47 -1.27
C LEU A 58 0.44 -4.78 -2.03
N ASN A 59 1.15 -4.72 -3.15
CA ASN A 59 1.52 -5.92 -3.90
C ASN A 59 2.53 -6.79 -3.14
N SER A 60 3.36 -6.17 -2.30
CA SER A 60 4.37 -6.84 -1.46
C SER A 60 4.06 -6.65 0.03
N LEU A 61 2.78 -6.74 0.40
CA LEU A 61 2.32 -6.36 1.74
C LEU A 61 2.94 -7.20 2.86
N ASP A 62 3.26 -8.44 2.55
CA ASP A 62 3.99 -9.38 3.39
C ASP A 62 5.41 -8.90 3.70
N MET A 63 6.13 -8.40 2.69
CA MET A 63 7.48 -7.85 2.83
C MET A 63 7.50 -6.51 3.55
N TYR A 64 6.55 -5.63 3.24
CA TYR A 64 6.42 -4.30 3.85
C TYR A 64 5.67 -4.31 5.19
N LEU A 65 5.15 -5.46 5.62
CA LEU A 65 4.40 -5.66 6.86
C LEU A 65 3.19 -4.73 6.99
N VAL A 66 2.53 -4.46 5.86
CA VAL A 66 1.40 -3.53 5.81
C VAL A 66 0.22 -4.17 6.52
N VAL A 67 -0.28 -3.53 7.57
CA VAL A 67 -1.48 -3.97 8.28
C VAL A 67 -2.56 -2.91 8.25
N ARG A 68 -3.80 -3.30 8.62
CA ARG A 68 -4.94 -2.38 8.69
C ARG A 68 -4.68 -1.13 9.54
N ASP A 69 -3.91 -1.26 10.61
CA ASP A 69 -3.59 -0.14 11.50
C ASP A 69 -2.73 0.94 10.81
N ASP A 70 -2.03 0.59 9.72
CA ASP A 70 -1.19 1.53 8.98
C ASP A 70 -1.99 2.35 7.96
N ILE A 71 -3.22 1.94 7.62
CA ILE A 71 -4.01 2.56 6.55
C ILE A 71 -4.14 4.09 6.65
N PRO A 72 -4.32 4.69 7.84
CA PRO A 72 -4.31 6.15 7.97
C PRO A 72 -3.03 6.81 7.41
N ILE A 73 -1.86 6.17 7.57
CA ILE A 73 -0.57 6.64 7.05
C ILE A 73 -0.57 6.62 5.52
N TYR A 74 -1.07 5.54 4.90
CA TYR A 74 -1.21 5.43 3.45
C TYR A 74 -2.20 6.45 2.87
N LEU A 75 -3.35 6.63 3.52
CA LEU A 75 -4.35 7.62 3.09
C LEU A 75 -3.84 9.05 3.23
N GLN A 76 -3.01 9.34 4.23
CA GLN A 76 -2.37 10.65 4.36
C GLN A 76 -1.38 10.90 3.21
N PHE A 77 -0.59 9.90 2.82
CA PHE A 77 0.33 10.00 1.69
C PHE A 77 -0.41 10.18 0.35
N LEU A 78 -1.50 9.42 0.11
CA LEU A 78 -2.34 9.54 -1.09
C LEU A 78 -3.02 10.91 -1.26
N LYS A 79 -3.17 11.68 -0.17
CA LYS A 79 -3.70 13.05 -0.22
C LYS A 79 -2.66 14.08 -0.66
N ARG A 80 -1.38 13.72 -0.72
CA ARG A 80 -0.30 14.63 -1.11
C ARG A 80 -0.33 14.85 -2.63
N ASP A 81 0.21 15.99 -3.03
CA ASP A 81 0.40 16.33 -4.44
C ASP A 81 1.72 15.73 -4.95
N ASP A 82 1.74 15.30 -6.21
CA ASP A 82 2.93 14.68 -6.80
C ASP A 82 4.10 15.67 -6.95
N SER A 83 3.81 16.97 -7.03
CA SER A 83 4.84 18.03 -7.03
C SER A 83 5.73 18.01 -5.78
N ASP A 84 5.20 17.54 -4.65
CA ASP A 84 5.90 17.45 -3.36
C ASP A 84 6.44 16.03 -3.06
N PHE A 85 6.46 15.14 -4.05
CA PHE A 85 6.70 13.69 -3.89
C PHE A 85 7.86 13.36 -2.95
N GLU A 86 9.05 13.95 -3.16
CA GLU A 86 10.24 13.62 -2.35
C GLU A 86 10.04 13.90 -0.85
N SER A 87 9.40 15.02 -0.53
CA SER A 87 9.10 15.37 0.86
C SER A 87 8.04 14.44 1.43
N ALA A 88 6.97 14.21 0.68
CA ALA A 88 5.85 13.37 1.08
C ALA A 88 6.30 11.91 1.29
N TYR A 89 7.15 11.40 0.41
CA TYR A 89 7.70 10.05 0.46
C TYR A 89 8.59 9.87 1.68
N ARG A 90 9.47 10.84 1.98
CA ARG A 90 10.30 10.81 3.19
C ARG A 90 9.46 10.77 4.46
N ASP A 91 8.49 11.67 4.59
CA ASP A 91 7.63 11.75 5.78
C ASP A 91 6.80 10.47 5.95
N TRP A 92 6.34 9.89 4.84
CA TRP A 92 5.62 8.63 4.81
C TRP A 92 6.51 7.45 5.24
N GLN A 93 7.75 7.37 4.73
CA GLN A 93 8.72 6.33 5.12
C GLN A 93 9.12 6.42 6.59
N GLU A 94 9.23 7.63 7.14
CA GLU A 94 9.45 7.84 8.58
C GLU A 94 8.27 7.30 9.41
N SER A 95 7.05 7.66 9.02
CA SER A 95 5.82 7.18 9.68
C SER A 95 5.70 5.64 9.64
N LEU A 96 6.01 5.01 8.51
CA LEU A 96 5.99 3.54 8.39
C LEU A 96 7.09 2.87 9.20
N ARG A 97 8.27 3.49 9.32
CA ARG A 97 9.37 2.95 10.13
C ARG A 97 9.01 2.91 11.61
N GLU A 98 8.35 3.95 12.11
CA GLU A 98 7.87 4.00 13.49
C GLU A 98 6.81 2.92 13.76
N ALA A 99 5.93 2.67 12.78
CA ALA A 99 4.91 1.62 12.87
C ALA A 99 5.51 0.20 12.81
N ASN A 100 6.52 -0.03 11.95
CA ASN A 100 7.13 -1.33 11.69
C ASN A 100 8.19 -1.76 12.71
N THR A 101 7.75 -1.89 13.96
CA THR A 101 8.60 -2.31 15.09
C THR A 101 8.99 -3.78 15.06
N GLN A 102 10.04 -4.14 15.80
CA GLN A 102 10.43 -5.54 16.02
C GLN A 102 9.31 -6.35 16.70
N GLU A 103 8.52 -5.71 17.57
CA GLU A 103 7.40 -6.36 18.25
C GLU A 103 6.30 -6.74 17.26
N ARG A 104 5.97 -5.84 16.31
CA ARG A 104 5.02 -6.15 15.24
C ARG A 104 5.46 -7.38 14.43
N ARG A 105 6.75 -7.47 14.06
CA ARG A 105 7.29 -8.64 13.35
C ARG A 105 7.06 -9.94 14.12
N ARG A 106 7.31 -9.94 15.44
CA ARG A 106 7.06 -11.13 16.29
C ARG A 106 5.59 -11.54 16.29
N GLN A 107 4.67 -10.58 16.31
CA GLN A 107 3.24 -10.84 16.28
C GLN A 107 2.80 -11.39 14.91
N LEU A 108 3.28 -10.76 13.83
CA LEU A 108 2.95 -11.13 12.45
C LEU A 108 3.54 -12.47 12.00
N LYS A 109 4.60 -12.98 12.65
CA LYS A 109 5.16 -14.32 12.39
C LYS A 109 4.13 -15.46 12.49
N LYS A 110 3.04 -15.25 13.24
CA LYS A 110 1.94 -16.22 13.38
C LYS A 110 0.92 -16.17 12.24
N ASN A 111 0.93 -15.11 11.44
CA ASN A 111 0.03 -14.95 10.30
C ASN A 111 0.71 -15.52 9.03
N PRO A 112 0.11 -16.49 8.34
CA PRO A 112 0.70 -17.14 7.17
C PRO A 112 1.13 -16.20 6.05
N ILE A 113 0.45 -15.05 5.89
CA ILE A 113 0.79 -14.07 4.84
C ILE A 113 2.15 -13.42 5.15
N TYR A 114 2.39 -13.02 6.39
CA TYR A 114 3.59 -12.27 6.78
C TYR A 114 4.73 -13.15 7.28
N ALA A 115 4.44 -14.40 7.65
CA ALA A 115 5.41 -15.34 8.20
C ALA A 115 6.70 -15.50 7.36
N PRO A 116 6.69 -15.47 6.02
CA PRO A 116 7.93 -15.57 5.23
C PRO A 116 8.92 -14.42 5.45
N PHE A 117 8.46 -13.27 5.94
CA PHE A 117 9.25 -12.05 6.12
C PHE A 117 9.37 -11.60 7.60
N CYS A 118 8.95 -12.45 8.55
CA CYS A 118 8.93 -12.21 10.01
C CYS A 118 9.66 -13.26 10.85
#